data_AF-A0A645FDK9-F1
#
_entry.id   AF-A0A645FDK9-F1
#
_cell.length_a   1.000
_cell.length_b   1.000
_cell.length_c   1.000
_cell.angle_alpha   90.00
_cell.angle_beta   90.00
_cell.angle_gamma   90.00
#
_symmetry.space_group_name_H-M   'P 1'
#
loop_
_entity.id
_entity.type
_entity.pdbx_description
1 polymer ?
#
loop_
_entity_poly.entity_id
_entity_poly.type
_entity_poly.pdbx_seq_one_letter_code
_entity_poly.pdbx_strand_id
1 'polypeptide(L)'
;MKKISSVGIIGGGGSHDWWIARDAGMDIYISGDAPHHVRRDIVRAKYNYLDLPHEIEKIFMKTMEELLHSYDSSLKIIIVDHEQLPIVI
;
A
#
# COMPACT_ATOMS: atom_id res chain seq x y z
N MET A 1 7.01 12.76 -21.79
CA MET A 1 6.61 12.30 -20.44
C MET A 1 5.50 11.27 -20.64
N LYS A 2 5.62 10.04 -20.11
CA LYS A 2 4.56 9.03 -20.25
C LYS A 2 3.41 9.41 -19.32
N LYS A 3 2.19 9.53 -19.85
CA LYS A 3 0.99 9.71 -19.03
C LYS A 3 0.63 8.35 -18.42
N ILE A 4 0.42 8.30 -17.11
CA ILE A 4 -0.05 7.10 -16.39
C ILE A 4 -1.57 7.03 -16.55
N SER A 5 -2.09 5.89 -17.02
CA SER A 5 -3.53 5.60 -17.12
C SER A 5 -3.97 4.32 -16.39
N SER A 6 -3.03 3.46 -15.98
CA SER A 6 -3.31 2.24 -15.21
C SER A 6 -2.35 2.05 -14.04
N VAL A 7 -2.85 1.50 -12.93
CA VAL A 7 -2.13 1.37 -11.66
C VAL A 7 -2.37 -0.02 -11.08
N GLY A 8 -1.29 -0.76 -10.82
CA GLY A 8 -1.32 -1.90 -9.90
C GLY A 8 -0.99 -1.43 -8.48
N ILE A 9 -1.67 -1.97 -7.46
CA ILE A 9 -1.44 -1.59 -6.07
C ILE A 9 -1.54 -2.79 -5.13
N ILE A 10 -0.57 -2.91 -4.23
CA ILE A 10 -0.65 -3.74 -3.02
C ILE A 10 -0.13 -2.86 -1.87
N GLY A 11 -0.98 -2.61 -0.87
CA GLY A 11 -0.59 -1.89 0.35
C GLY A 11 0.48 -2.64 1.14
N GLY A 12 1.15 -1.95 2.07
CA GLY A 12 2.14 -2.59 2.93
C GLY A 12 3.31 -3.18 2.15
N GLY A 13 3.75 -4.39 2.53
CA GLY A 13 4.97 -5.02 2.03
C GLY A 13 4.85 -5.80 0.70
N GLY A 14 4.11 -5.29 -0.28
CA GLY A 14 3.86 -5.96 -1.57
C GLY A 14 4.95 -5.79 -2.64
N SER A 15 6.13 -5.27 -2.30
CA SER A 15 7.16 -4.91 -3.29
C SER A 15 7.63 -6.04 -4.21
N HIS A 16 7.57 -7.30 -3.77
CA HIS A 16 8.03 -8.46 -4.56
C HIS A 16 7.12 -8.81 -5.74
N ASP A 17 5.88 -8.30 -5.76
CA ASP A 17 4.87 -8.61 -6.78
C ASP A 17 4.83 -7.59 -7.92
N TRP A 18 5.78 -6.64 -7.97
CA TRP A 18 5.82 -5.57 -8.97
C TRP A 18 5.79 -6.07 -10.43
N TRP A 19 6.36 -7.25 -10.69
CA TRP A 19 6.43 -7.84 -12.02
C TRP A 19 5.06 -8.32 -12.51
N ILE A 20 4.13 -8.65 -11.61
CA ILE A 20 2.76 -9.02 -11.96
C ILE A 20 2.05 -7.82 -12.60
N ALA A 21 2.18 -6.64 -12.01
CA ALA A 21 1.62 -5.41 -12.57
C ALA A 21 2.25 -5.07 -13.93
N ARG A 22 3.58 -5.23 -14.06
CA ARG A 22 4.28 -5.05 -15.33
C ARG A 22 3.76 -5.99 -16.41
N ASP A 23 3.64 -7.27 -16.09
CA ASP A 23 3.25 -8.32 -17.05
C ASP A 23 1.77 -8.22 -17.43
N ALA A 24 0.95 -7.66 -16.54
CA ALA A 24 -0.43 -7.25 -16.83
C ALA A 24 -0.54 -5.97 -17.68
N GLY A 25 0.57 -5.33 -18.04
CA GLY A 25 0.60 -4.12 -18.87
C GLY A 25 0.21 -2.84 -18.13
N MET A 26 0.32 -2.82 -16.79
CA MET A 26 0.05 -1.62 -16.00
C MET A 26 1.15 -0.57 -16.20
N ASP A 27 0.82 0.71 -16.04
CA ASP A 27 1.79 1.78 -16.26
C ASP A 27 2.71 2.03 -15.06
N ILE A 28 2.23 1.73 -13.86
CA ILE A 28 2.94 1.91 -12.58
C ILE A 28 2.46 0.86 -11.57
N TYR A 29 3.35 0.51 -10.64
CA TYR A 29 3.01 -0.25 -9.45
C TYR A 29 3.26 0.57 -8.18
N ILE A 30 2.33 0.52 -7.25
CA ILE A 30 2.39 1.22 -5.97
C ILE A 30 2.42 0.19 -4.86
N SER A 31 3.45 0.21 -4.03
CA SER A 31 3.57 -0.66 -2.87
C SER A 31 4.59 -0.10 -1.88
N GLY A 32 4.81 -0.78 -0.76
CA GLY A 32 5.77 -0.42 0.27
C GLY A 32 6.80 -1.50 0.54
N ASP A 33 7.67 -1.20 1.51
CA ASP A 33 8.76 -2.06 1.99
C ASP A 33 9.61 -2.68 0.88
N ALA A 34 9.98 -1.91 -0.16
CA ALA A 34 10.85 -2.41 -1.21
C ALA A 34 12.29 -2.59 -0.73
N PRO A 35 12.84 -3.81 -0.56
CA PRO A 35 14.24 -3.97 -0.20
C PRO A 35 15.15 -3.46 -1.31
N HIS A 36 16.40 -3.13 -0.97
CA HIS A 36 17.37 -2.60 -1.93
C HIS A 36 17.49 -3.45 -3.21
N HIS A 37 17.52 -4.78 -3.10
CA HIS A 37 17.63 -5.65 -4.27
C HIS A 37 16.39 -5.59 -5.17
N VAL A 38 15.17 -5.56 -4.60
CA VAL A 38 13.92 -5.39 -5.37
C VAL A 38 13.90 -4.05 -6.10
N ARG A 39 14.28 -2.95 -5.43
CA ARG A 39 14.39 -1.63 -6.08
C ARG A 39 15.36 -1.64 -7.26
N ARG A 40 16.49 -2.34 -7.13
CA ARG A 40 17.45 -2.48 -8.24
C ARG A 40 16.85 -3.22 -9.43
N ASP A 41 16.04 -4.26 -9.19
CA ASP A 41 15.42 -5.03 -10.26
C ASP A 41 14.32 -4.21 -10.97
N ILE A 42 13.52 -3.46 -10.23
CA ILE A 42 12.54 -2.50 -10.77
C ILE A 42 13.23 -1.46 -11.68
N VAL A 43 14.32 -0.85 -11.20
CA VAL A 43 15.08 0.16 -11.96
C VAL A 43 15.68 -0.44 -13.23
N ARG A 44 16.25 -1.66 -13.16
CA ARG A 44 16.78 -2.38 -14.33
C ARG A 44 15.69 -2.66 -15.36
N ALA A 45 14.48 -2.96 -14.91
CA ALA A 45 13.33 -3.17 -15.78
C ALA A 45 12.75 -1.87 -16.36
N LYS A 46 13.24 -0.69 -15.92
CA LYS A 46 12.73 0.63 -16.30
C LYS A 46 11.23 0.75 -16.07
N TYR A 47 10.73 0.12 -15.01
CA TYR A 47 9.32 0.10 -14.67
C TYR A 47 9.00 1.19 -13.65
N ASN A 48 7.84 1.84 -13.78
CA ASN A 48 7.45 2.87 -12.83
C ASN A 48 7.00 2.20 -11.53
N TYR A 49 7.58 2.64 -10.42
CA TYR A 49 7.24 2.17 -9.09
C TYR A 49 7.15 3.37 -8.15
N LEU A 50 6.12 3.41 -7.31
CA LEU A 50 5.99 4.39 -6.24
C LEU A 50 6.05 3.64 -4.90
N ASP A 51 7.13 3.92 -4.15
CA ASP A 51 7.33 3.39 -2.80
C ASP A 51 6.54 4.24 -1.81
N LEU A 52 5.64 3.61 -1.07
CA LEU A 52 4.88 4.24 0.01
C LEU A 52 5.17 3.54 1.33
N PRO A 53 5.14 4.26 2.46
CA PRO A 53 5.26 3.66 3.79
C PRO A 53 4.17 2.61 4.01
N HIS A 54 4.45 1.56 4.78
CA HIS A 54 3.48 0.50 5.09
C HIS A 54 2.24 1.07 5.80
N GLU A 55 2.45 2.10 6.61
CA GLU A 55 1.49 2.83 7.43
C GLU A 55 0.33 3.47 6.63
N ILE A 56 0.38 3.49 5.28
CA ILE A 56 -0.78 3.88 4.46
C ILE A 56 -1.98 2.94 4.67
N GLU A 57 -1.73 1.70 5.10
CA GLU A 57 -2.77 0.70 5.36
C GLU A 57 -3.64 1.05 6.57
N LYS A 58 -3.27 2.06 7.38
CA LYS A 58 -4.10 2.57 8.47
C LYS A 58 -5.53 2.96 8.06
N ILE A 59 -5.74 3.24 6.76
CA ILE A 59 -7.09 3.46 6.21
C ILE A 59 -8.03 2.28 6.49
N PHE A 60 -7.49 1.07 6.59
CA PHE A 60 -8.23 -0.15 6.95
C PHE A 60 -9.04 0.02 8.23
N MET A 61 -8.48 0.65 9.27
CA MET A 61 -9.14 0.75 10.58
C MET A 61 -10.49 1.48 10.45
N LYS A 62 -10.48 2.63 9.76
CA LYS A 62 -11.70 3.41 9.54
C LYS A 62 -12.66 2.73 8.57
N THR A 63 -12.15 2.20 7.46
CA THR A 63 -13.00 1.52 6.46
C THR A 63 -13.65 0.26 7.02
N MET A 64 -12.94 -0.50 7.85
CA MET A 64 -13.48 -1.68 8.50
C MET A 64 -14.53 -1.30 9.55
N GLU A 65 -14.31 -0.24 10.33
CA GLU A 65 -15.31 0.28 11.27
C GLU A 65 -16.61 0.66 10.54
N GLU A 66 -16.50 1.45 9.47
CA GLU A 66 -17.64 1.85 8.63
C GLU A 66 -18.37 0.62 8.04
N LEU A 67 -17.62 -0.37 7.55
CA LEU A 67 -18.18 -1.60 6.99
C LEU A 67 -18.93 -2.41 8.06
N LEU A 68 -18.35 -2.59 9.24
CA LEU A 68 -18.98 -3.33 10.33
C LEU A 68 -20.26 -2.63 10.82
N HIS A 69 -20.24 -1.30 10.94
CA HIS A 69 -21.43 -0.52 11.27
C HIS A 69 -22.51 -0.56 10.18
N SER A 70 -22.13 -0.77 8.92
CA SER A 70 -23.11 -0.99 7.84
C SER A 70 -23.89 -2.29 7.99
N TYR A 71 -23.33 -3.29 8.68
CA TYR A 71 -23.99 -4.56 8.99
C TYR A 71 -24.77 -4.52 10.31
N ASP A 72 -24.18 -3.92 11.36
CA ASP A 72 -24.82 -3.74 12.66
C ASP A 72 -24.31 -2.45 13.32
N SER A 73 -25.17 -1.44 13.35
CA SER A 73 -24.88 -0.13 13.93
C SER A 73 -24.79 -0.14 15.46
N SER A 74 -25.23 -1.21 16.12
CA SER A 74 -25.17 -1.33 17.58
C SER A 74 -23.82 -1.85 18.10
N LEU A 75 -22.96 -2.36 17.21
CA LEU A 75 -21.63 -2.82 17.56
C LEU A 75 -20.80 -1.70 18.19
N LYS A 76 -20.17 -1.98 19.32
CA LYS A 76 -19.13 -1.12 19.87
C LYS A 76 -17.79 -1.52 19.28
N ILE A 77 -17.25 -0.69 18.38
CA ILE A 77 -15.96 -0.91 17.74
C ILE A 77 -14.88 -0.14 18.51
N ILE A 78 -13.73 -0.77 18.71
CA ILE A 78 -12.57 -0.15 19.36
C ILE A 78 -11.40 -0.25 18.39
N ILE A 79 -10.93 0.92 17.93
CA ILE A 79 -9.72 1.03 17.11
C ILE A 79 -8.53 1.23 18.04
N VAL A 80 -7.48 0.44 17.85
CA VAL A 80 -6.21 0.58 18.55
C VAL A 80 -5.13 0.89 17.52
N ASP A 81 -4.65 2.12 17.53
CA ASP A 81 -3.56 2.57 16.68
C ASP A 81 -2.22 2.32 17.38
N HIS A 82 -1.46 1.34 16.88
CA HIS A 82 -0.14 0.97 17.39
C HIS A 82 1.00 1.76 16.71
N GLU A 83 0.71 2.60 15.71
CA GLU A 83 1.70 3.38 14.96
C GLU A 83 1.98 4.75 15.59
N GLN A 84 1.44 5.02 16.79
CA GLN A 84 1.80 6.21 17.56
C GLN A 84 3.28 6.13 17.96
N LEU A 85 4.11 6.92 17.27
CA LEU A 85 5.50 7.10 17.64
C LEU A 85 5.58 7.65 19.07
N PRO A 86 6.52 7.17 19.89
CA PRO A 86 6.74 7.73 21.21
C PRO A 86 7.09 9.22 21.09
N ILE A 87 6.65 10.02 22.07
CA ILE A 87 7.13 11.39 22.21
C ILE A 87 8.62 11.30 22.54
N VAL A 88 9.46 11.70 21.59
CA VAL A 88 10.90 11.84 21.82
C VAL A 88 11.10 13.11 22.64
N ILE A 89 11.63 12.96 23.85
CA ILE A 89 12.00 14.05 24.77
C ILE A 89 13.41 14.54 24.44
#